data_AF-A0A5N6T2D0-F1
#
_entry.id   AF-A0A5N6T2D0-F1
#
_cell.length_a   1.000
_cell.length_b   1.000
_cell.length_c   1.000
_cell.angle_alpha   90.00
_cell.angle_beta   90.00
_cell.angle_gamma   90.00
#
_symmetry.space_group_name_H-M   'P 1'
#
loop_
_entity.id
_entity.type
_entity.pdbx_description
1 polymer ?
#
loop_
_entity_poly.entity_id
_entity_poly.type
_entity_poly.pdbx_seq_one_letter_code
_entity_poly.pdbx_strand_id
1 'polypeptide(L)'
;MPLQPLSCIHCREQKRKCSRETPTCSRCHQLRFDCAYPSRWRGRRLEPRGPNSSGNRNALSITTNGYLIAKAAGLELVDAYCVLFIPSSFICHPSRLKARYNDGNLPSCVRDSVFAMATLLRSATTIGLASDTRSTSGATHPGEIWAQQASTTIINQINRPSLDTIHTLLNLIAYWSAVGRTQKCREHASEPSV
;
A
#
# COMPACT_ATOMS: atom_id res chain seq x y z
N MET A 1 -14.06 -8.99 17.44
CA MET A 1 -14.32 -7.61 17.90
C MET A 1 -15.53 -7.08 17.16
N PRO A 2 -16.63 -6.70 17.84
CA PRO A 2 -17.81 -6.16 17.16
C PRO A 2 -17.49 -4.76 16.61
N LEU A 3 -17.68 -4.59 15.29
CA LEU A 3 -17.47 -3.32 14.59
C LEU A 3 -18.43 -2.26 15.17
N GLN A 4 -17.88 -1.12 15.59
CA GLN A 4 -18.70 -0.01 16.09
C GLN A 4 -19.71 0.44 15.02
N PRO A 5 -20.99 0.65 15.38
CA PRO A 5 -22.03 0.96 14.40
C PRO A 5 -21.84 2.36 13.78
N LEU A 6 -21.87 2.39 12.45
CA LEU A 6 -21.68 3.60 11.65
C LEU A 6 -22.89 4.53 11.76
N SER A 7 -22.64 5.84 11.76
CA SER A 7 -23.69 6.85 11.54
C SER A 7 -24.17 6.81 10.08
N CYS A 8 -25.46 7.08 9.82
CA CYS A 8 -25.97 7.24 8.46
C CYS A 8 -25.27 8.40 7.72
N ILE A 9 -25.29 8.36 6.38
CA ILE A 9 -24.60 9.33 5.51
C ILE A 9 -25.10 10.75 5.79
N HIS A 10 -26.41 10.95 5.86
CA HIS A 10 -27.03 12.26 6.07
C HIS A 10 -26.61 12.89 7.41
N CYS A 11 -26.67 12.14 8.53
CA CYS A 11 -26.25 12.67 9.83
C CYS A 11 -24.73 12.92 9.88
N ARG A 12 -23.93 12.11 9.17
CA ARG A 12 -22.48 12.28 9.09
C ARG A 12 -22.10 13.56 8.36
N GLU A 13 -22.70 13.84 7.21
CA GLU A 13 -22.45 15.06 6.42
C GLU A 13 -22.87 16.31 7.18
N GLN A 14 -24.00 16.24 7.87
CA GLN A 14 -24.51 17.33 8.69
C GLN A 14 -23.80 17.46 10.06
N LYS A 15 -22.84 16.57 10.36
CA LYS A 15 -22.12 16.47 11.64
C LYS A 15 -23.06 16.43 12.85
N ARG A 16 -24.17 15.71 12.75
CA ARG A 16 -25.19 15.56 13.80
C ARG A 16 -25.15 14.15 14.42
N LYS A 17 -25.68 14.04 15.64
CA LYS A 17 -25.83 12.77 16.36
C LYS A 17 -26.84 11.87 15.64
N CYS A 18 -26.43 10.65 15.31
CA CYS A 18 -27.24 9.61 14.68
C CYS A 18 -27.64 8.55 15.72
N SER A 19 -28.90 8.10 15.71
CA SER A 19 -29.39 7.03 16.59
C SER A 19 -28.96 5.62 16.14
N ARG A 20 -28.47 5.47 14.90
CA ARG A 20 -27.89 4.22 14.35
C ARG A 20 -28.88 3.04 14.21
N GLU A 21 -30.18 3.31 14.33
CA GLU A 21 -31.24 2.33 14.04
C GLU A 21 -31.33 2.04 12.53
N THR A 22 -31.48 0.76 12.16
CA THR A 22 -31.69 0.30 10.77
C THR A 22 -33.15 -0.13 10.59
N PRO A 23 -33.83 0.20 9.47
CA PRO A 23 -33.30 0.74 8.22
C PRO A 23 -33.14 2.26 8.18
N THR A 24 -33.84 3.00 9.06
CA THR A 24 -33.79 4.47 9.12
C THR A 24 -33.50 4.92 10.55
N CYS A 25 -32.64 5.93 10.72
CA CYS A 25 -32.40 6.50 12.06
C CYS A 25 -33.58 7.40 12.46
N SER A 26 -33.95 7.40 13.74
CA SER A 26 -35.07 8.17 14.31
C SER A 26 -35.10 9.65 13.87
N ARG A 27 -33.94 10.31 13.72
CA ARG A 27 -33.86 11.70 13.25
C ARG A 27 -34.27 11.84 11.78
N CYS A 28 -33.75 10.98 10.90
CA CYS A 28 -34.10 11.02 9.49
C CYS A 28 -35.55 10.59 9.27
N HIS A 29 -36.07 9.66 10.09
CA HIS A 29 -37.48 9.29 10.08
C HIS A 29 -38.39 10.48 10.44
N GLN A 30 -38.11 11.17 11.54
CA GLN A 30 -38.89 12.33 12.00
C GLN A 30 -38.88 13.47 10.98
N LEU A 31 -37.73 13.76 10.40
CA LEU A 31 -37.55 14.87 9.45
C LEU A 31 -37.79 14.46 7.99
N ARG A 32 -38.21 13.21 7.76
CA ARG A 32 -38.44 12.60 6.43
C ARG A 32 -37.26 12.82 5.46
N PHE A 33 -36.05 12.69 5.97
CA PHE A 33 -34.83 12.73 5.16
C PHE A 33 -34.49 11.34 4.62
N ASP A 34 -33.84 11.32 3.45
CA ASP A 34 -33.32 10.11 2.84
C ASP A 34 -32.19 9.52 3.69
N CYS A 35 -32.56 8.58 4.57
CA CYS A 35 -31.63 7.92 5.46
C CYS A 35 -30.98 6.73 4.76
N ALA A 36 -29.73 6.90 4.36
CA ALA A 36 -28.91 5.81 3.84
C ALA A 36 -27.77 5.47 4.80
N TYR A 37 -27.63 4.18 5.12
CA TYR A 37 -26.42 3.65 5.72
C TYR A 37 -25.46 3.19 4.62
N PRO A 38 -24.14 3.43 4.76
CA PRO A 38 -23.18 2.95 3.78
C PRO A 38 -23.21 1.42 3.76
N SER A 39 -23.60 0.83 2.63
CA SER A 39 -23.85 -0.61 2.48
C SER A 39 -22.57 -1.46 2.54
N ARG A 40 -21.39 -0.85 2.38
CA ARG A 40 -20.08 -1.48 2.56
C ARG A 40 -19.10 -0.43 3.06
N TRP A 41 -18.09 -0.86 3.83
CA TRP A 41 -16.87 -0.09 4.01
C TRP A 41 -16.44 0.46 2.64
N ARG A 42 -16.08 1.74 2.56
CA ARG A 42 -15.47 2.32 1.34
C ARG A 42 -14.06 1.77 1.13
N GLY A 43 -13.95 0.45 0.96
CA GLY A 43 -13.11 -0.10 -0.09
C GLY A 43 -13.72 0.32 -1.43
N ARG A 44 -12.85 0.72 -2.35
CA ARG A 44 -13.15 1.22 -3.69
C ARG A 44 -14.38 0.57 -4.34
N ARG A 45 -15.27 1.43 -4.83
CA ARG A 45 -16.35 1.14 -5.78
C ARG A 45 -15.74 0.46 -7.02
N LEU A 46 -15.97 -0.85 -7.16
CA LEU A 46 -15.88 -1.54 -8.45
C LEU A 46 -17.22 -1.29 -9.15
N GLU A 47 -17.21 -0.49 -10.21
CA GLU A 47 -18.34 -0.41 -11.13
C GLU A 47 -18.42 -1.73 -11.93
N PRO A 48 -19.61 -2.35 -12.10
CA PRO A 48 -19.76 -3.56 -12.91
C PRO A 48 -19.70 -3.20 -14.39
N ARG A 49 -18.69 -3.71 -15.11
CA ARG A 49 -18.61 -3.58 -16.57
C ARG A 49 -18.74 -4.96 -17.21
N GLY A 50 -19.94 -5.23 -17.75
CA GLY A 50 -20.28 -6.09 -18.90
C GLY A 50 -19.80 -7.56 -18.94
N PRO A 51 -20.61 -8.50 -19.46
CA PRO A 51 -20.15 -9.87 -19.68
C PRO A 51 -19.25 -9.95 -20.92
N ASN A 52 -18.35 -10.93 -20.89
CA ASN A 52 -17.48 -11.42 -21.97
C ASN A 52 -16.24 -10.59 -22.31
N SER A 53 -15.14 -10.93 -21.65
CA SER A 53 -13.87 -11.24 -22.32
C SER A 53 -13.02 -12.09 -21.37
N SER A 54 -13.01 -13.40 -21.62
CA SER A 54 -11.94 -14.32 -21.22
C SER A 54 -10.63 -13.81 -21.81
N GLY A 55 -9.99 -12.88 -21.10
CA GLY A 55 -8.74 -12.28 -21.47
C GLY A 55 -7.76 -12.50 -20.34
N ASN A 56 -7.02 -13.59 -20.45
CA ASN A 56 -5.72 -13.81 -19.82
C ASN A 56 -4.85 -12.57 -20.03
N ARG A 57 -5.00 -11.55 -19.18
CA ARG A 57 -4.24 -10.30 -19.26
C ARG A 57 -3.13 -10.36 -18.23
N ASN A 58 -2.07 -11.02 -18.68
CA ASN A 58 -0.69 -10.68 -18.38
C ASN A 58 -0.36 -10.65 -16.89
N ALA A 59 0.09 -11.81 -16.43
CA ALA A 59 1.17 -11.90 -15.46
C ALA A 59 2.18 -10.78 -15.74
N LEU A 60 2.14 -9.75 -14.89
CA LEU A 60 3.29 -8.97 -14.43
C LEU A 60 4.44 -8.86 -15.44
N SER A 61 4.23 -8.24 -16.61
CA SER A 61 5.33 -7.91 -17.53
C SER A 61 6.13 -6.69 -17.06
N ILE A 62 6.23 -6.48 -15.74
CA ILE A 62 6.92 -5.35 -15.12
C ILE A 62 8.13 -5.92 -14.40
N THR A 63 9.22 -6.15 -15.14
CA THR A 63 10.61 -5.95 -14.71
C THR A 63 11.53 -6.76 -15.61
N THR A 64 12.19 -6.08 -16.54
CA THR A 64 13.52 -6.50 -16.99
C THR A 64 14.49 -5.64 -16.19
N ASN A 65 15.27 -6.23 -15.28
CA ASN A 65 16.36 -5.56 -14.53
C ASN A 65 15.97 -4.38 -13.60
N GLY A 66 14.78 -4.39 -12.99
CA GLY A 66 14.39 -3.33 -12.04
C GLY A 66 13.98 -2.00 -12.67
N TYR A 67 13.86 -1.93 -14.00
CA TYR A 67 13.30 -0.78 -14.71
C TYR A 67 11.78 -0.90 -14.86
N LEU A 68 11.06 0.16 -14.50
CA LEU A 68 9.64 0.29 -14.82
C LEU A 68 9.49 0.67 -16.29
N ILE A 69 8.73 -0.12 -17.03
CA ILE A 69 8.45 0.12 -18.45
C ILE A 69 7.41 1.25 -18.63
N ALA A 70 6.58 1.51 -17.62
CA ALA A 70 5.56 2.56 -17.64
C ALA A 70 5.36 3.24 -16.29
N LYS A 71 5.11 4.55 -16.29
CA LYS A 71 4.77 5.34 -15.09
C LYS A 71 3.49 4.85 -14.40
N ALA A 72 2.50 4.42 -15.18
CA ALA A 72 1.25 3.88 -14.64
C ALA A 72 1.49 2.62 -13.77
N ALA A 73 2.39 1.74 -14.20
CA ALA A 73 2.75 0.53 -13.45
C ALA A 73 3.38 0.86 -12.08
N GLY A 74 4.23 1.89 -12.03
CA GLY A 74 4.77 2.35 -10.75
C GLY A 74 3.71 2.98 -9.85
N LEU A 75 2.75 3.72 -10.41
CA LEU A 75 1.64 4.27 -9.63
C LEU A 75 0.78 3.16 -9.02
N GLU A 76 0.55 2.05 -9.73
CA GLU A 76 -0.13 0.87 -9.17
C GLU A 76 0.62 0.26 -7.98
N LEU A 77 1.96 0.22 -8.03
CA LEU A 77 2.78 -0.24 -6.90
C LEU A 77 2.70 0.72 -5.72
N VAL A 78 2.71 2.04 -5.94
CA VAL A 78 2.49 3.03 -4.87
C VAL A 78 1.11 2.85 -4.24
N ASP A 79 0.08 2.61 -5.06
CA ASP A 79 -1.27 2.33 -4.59
C ASP A 79 -1.33 1.06 -3.74
N ALA A 80 -0.71 -0.03 -4.21
CA ALA A 80 -0.63 -1.29 -3.48
C ALA A 80 0.10 -1.13 -2.15
N TYR A 81 1.23 -0.42 -2.13
CA TYR A 81 1.96 -0.09 -0.90
C TYR A 81 1.08 0.61 0.13
N CYS A 82 0.39 1.68 -0.26
CA CYS A 82 -0.45 2.46 0.66
C CYS A 82 -1.64 1.67 1.22
N VAL A 83 -2.10 0.63 0.52
CA VAL A 83 -3.24 -0.20 0.93
C VAL A 83 -2.79 -1.40 1.76
N LEU A 84 -1.70 -2.05 1.37
CA LEU A 84 -1.26 -3.32 1.94
C LEU A 84 -0.30 -3.13 3.12
N PHE A 85 0.47 -2.05 3.15
CA PHE A 85 1.43 -1.78 4.21
C PHE A 85 0.88 -0.73 5.19
N ILE A 86 0.09 -1.17 6.16
CA ILE A 86 -0.52 -0.28 7.18
C ILE A 86 0.49 0.73 7.80
N PRO A 87 1.74 0.35 8.12
CA PRO A 87 2.70 1.29 8.68
C PRO A 87 3.02 2.50 7.80
N SER A 88 2.78 2.43 6.48
CA SER A 88 2.99 3.55 5.56
C SER A 88 2.21 4.80 5.96
N SER A 89 1.03 4.63 6.56
CA SER A 89 0.14 5.72 6.97
C SER A 89 0.70 6.59 8.09
N PHE A 90 1.62 6.06 8.90
CA PHE A 90 2.32 6.83 9.94
C PHE A 90 3.44 7.71 9.38
N ILE A 91 4.09 7.28 8.29
CA ILE A 91 5.22 8.00 7.70
C ILE A 91 4.78 8.97 6.62
N CYS A 92 3.78 8.60 5.81
CA CYS A 92 3.38 9.39 4.67
C CYS A 92 1.87 9.34 4.41
N HIS A 93 1.32 10.49 4.02
CA HIS A 93 -0.07 10.54 3.57
C HIS A 93 -0.15 10.02 2.12
N PRO A 94 -1.01 9.02 1.81
CA PRO A 94 -1.07 8.39 0.48
C PRO A 94 -1.20 9.37 -0.68
N SER A 95 -2.07 10.39 -0.58
CA SER A 95 -2.24 11.38 -1.65
C SER A 95 -0.97 12.21 -1.91
N ARG A 96 -0.18 12.49 -0.87
CA ARG A 96 1.07 13.25 -1.02
C ARG A 96 2.16 12.40 -1.65
N LEU A 97 2.24 11.13 -1.28
CA LEU A 97 3.19 10.18 -1.89
C LEU A 97 2.90 10.00 -3.39
N LYS A 98 1.62 9.80 -3.75
CA LYS A 98 1.20 9.69 -5.15
C LYS A 98 1.45 10.96 -5.95
N ALA A 99 1.18 12.14 -5.37
CA ALA A 99 1.48 13.42 -6.01
C ALA A 99 2.99 13.54 -6.29
N ARG A 100 3.85 13.32 -5.28
CA ARG A 100 5.31 13.32 -5.47
C ARG A 100 5.79 12.36 -6.54
N TYR A 101 5.21 11.16 -6.61
CA TYR A 101 5.51 10.19 -7.67
C TYR A 101 5.10 10.70 -9.06
N ASN A 102 3.90 11.27 -9.17
CA ASN A 102 3.40 11.83 -10.43
C ASN A 102 4.18 13.06 -10.88
N ASP A 103 4.65 13.88 -9.95
CA ASP A 103 5.41 15.10 -10.26
C ASP A 103 6.90 14.80 -10.54
N GLY A 104 7.35 13.54 -10.37
CA GLY A 104 8.77 13.17 -10.49
C GLY A 104 9.63 13.63 -9.32
N ASN A 105 9.02 14.16 -8.25
CA ASN A 105 9.67 14.71 -7.06
C ASN A 105 9.81 13.69 -5.91
N LEU A 106 9.79 12.40 -6.24
CA LEU A 106 10.01 11.32 -5.28
C LEU A 106 11.45 10.79 -5.43
N PRO A 107 12.29 10.86 -4.38
CA PRO A 107 13.64 10.32 -4.42
C PRO A 107 13.66 8.85 -4.80
N SER A 108 14.70 8.44 -5.54
CA SER A 108 14.86 7.06 -6.00
C SER A 108 14.86 6.07 -4.85
N CYS A 109 15.57 6.36 -3.74
CA CYS A 109 15.61 5.50 -2.55
C CYS A 109 14.21 5.22 -1.97
N VAL A 110 13.37 6.24 -1.84
CA VAL A 110 11.99 6.10 -1.35
C VAL A 110 11.16 5.31 -2.36
N ARG A 111 11.22 5.67 -3.65
CA ARG A 111 10.49 5.00 -4.72
C ARG A 111 10.81 3.51 -4.77
N ASP A 112 12.09 3.17 -4.78
CA ASP A 112 12.56 1.79 -4.95
C ASP A 112 12.20 0.96 -3.69
N SER A 113 12.37 1.51 -2.48
CA SER A 113 11.93 0.83 -1.25
C SER A 113 10.41 0.60 -1.20
N VAL A 114 9.61 1.56 -1.70
CA VAL A 114 8.14 1.42 -1.83
C VAL A 114 7.79 0.30 -2.82
N PHE A 115 8.46 0.24 -3.98
CA PHE A 115 8.21 -0.81 -4.98
C PHE A 115 8.61 -2.20 -4.48
N ALA A 116 9.72 -2.31 -3.76
CA ALA A 116 10.14 -3.54 -3.11
C ALA A 116 9.05 -4.09 -2.18
N MET A 117 8.56 -3.23 -1.27
CA MET A 117 7.48 -3.57 -0.34
C MET A 117 6.17 -3.90 -1.05
N ALA A 118 5.75 -3.08 -2.02
CA ALA A 118 4.51 -3.31 -2.77
C ALA A 118 4.51 -4.67 -3.47
N THR A 119 5.63 -5.03 -4.08
CA THR A 119 5.77 -6.30 -4.82
C THR A 119 5.74 -7.47 -3.87
N LEU A 120 6.48 -7.39 -2.75
CA LEU A 120 6.49 -8.42 -1.71
C LEU A 120 5.08 -8.68 -1.17
N LEU A 121 4.34 -7.62 -0.85
CA LEU A 121 2.99 -7.72 -0.29
C LEU A 121 1.98 -8.24 -1.31
N ARG A 122 2.08 -7.83 -2.58
CA ARG A 122 1.26 -8.40 -3.66
C ARG A 122 1.49 -9.89 -3.82
N SER A 123 2.75 -10.32 -3.87
CA SER A 123 3.12 -11.74 -3.93
C SER A 123 2.55 -12.54 -2.75
N ALA A 124 2.62 -11.98 -1.53
CA ALA A 124 2.04 -12.61 -0.34
C ALA A 124 0.51 -12.73 -0.42
N THR A 125 -0.19 -11.70 -0.91
CA THR A 125 -1.66 -11.76 -1.08
C THR A 125 -2.11 -12.75 -2.14
N THR A 126 -1.30 -12.96 -3.20
CA THR A 126 -1.61 -13.99 -4.21
C THR A 126 -1.38 -15.40 -3.67
N ILE A 127 -0.35 -15.61 -2.84
CA ILE A 127 -0.06 -16.91 -2.21
C ILE A 127 -1.12 -17.25 -1.15
N GLY A 128 -1.64 -16.27 -0.40
CA GLY A 128 -2.68 -16.50 0.59
C GLY A 128 -4.04 -16.92 0.03
N LEU A 129 -4.29 -16.73 -1.28
CA LEU A 129 -5.51 -17.16 -1.98
C LEU A 129 -5.34 -18.47 -2.76
N ALA A 130 -4.10 -18.86 -3.06
CA ALA A 130 -3.79 -20.09 -3.78
C ALA A 130 -3.25 -21.11 -2.77
N SER A 131 -4.13 -22.00 -2.29
CA SER A 131 -3.71 -23.16 -1.50
C SER A 131 -2.65 -23.97 -2.25
N ASP A 132 -1.56 -24.28 -1.55
CA ASP A 132 -0.56 -25.31 -1.84
C ASP A 132 0.03 -25.36 -3.25
N THR A 133 1.04 -24.52 -3.49
CA THR A 133 2.25 -24.99 -4.22
C THR A 133 3.42 -24.09 -3.88
N ARG A 134 4.22 -24.51 -2.90
CA ARG A 134 5.49 -23.88 -2.53
C ARG A 134 6.53 -24.18 -3.61
N SER A 135 6.50 -23.41 -4.69
CA SER A 135 7.59 -23.40 -5.68
C SER A 135 8.73 -22.55 -5.16
N THR A 136 9.70 -23.23 -4.54
CA THR A 136 11.03 -22.69 -4.22
C THR A 136 11.82 -22.53 -5.51
N SER A 137 11.48 -21.54 -6.36
CA SER A 137 12.38 -21.16 -7.45
C SER A 137 13.37 -20.13 -6.90
N GLY A 138 14.67 -20.41 -7.05
CA GLY A 138 15.78 -19.52 -6.71
C GLY A 138 15.87 -18.27 -7.59
N ALA A 139 14.75 -17.81 -8.14
CA ALA A 139 14.67 -16.58 -8.89
C ALA A 139 14.66 -15.40 -7.92
N THR A 140 15.60 -14.48 -8.10
CA THR A 140 15.64 -13.19 -7.40
C THR A 140 14.26 -12.55 -7.49
N HIS A 141 13.56 -12.42 -6.36
CA HIS A 141 12.25 -11.79 -6.32
C HIS A 141 12.38 -10.38 -6.92
N PRO A 142 11.50 -9.94 -7.84
CA PRO A 142 11.66 -8.63 -8.50
C PRO A 142 11.82 -7.47 -7.52
N GLY A 143 11.18 -7.57 -6.34
CA GLY A 143 11.32 -6.62 -5.24
C GLY A 143 12.73 -6.50 -4.64
N GLU A 144 13.56 -7.54 -4.77
CA GLU A 144 14.90 -7.54 -4.17
C GLU A 144 15.85 -6.58 -4.89
N ILE A 145 15.73 -6.44 -6.21
CA ILE A 145 16.55 -5.52 -6.99
C ILE A 145 16.32 -4.08 -6.50
N TRP A 146 15.04 -3.68 -6.34
CA TRP A 146 14.70 -2.36 -5.82
C TRP A 146 15.13 -2.17 -4.36
N ALA A 147 15.00 -3.19 -3.52
CA ALA A 147 15.49 -3.12 -2.14
C ALA A 147 17.00 -2.90 -2.09
N GLN A 148 17.77 -3.58 -2.95
CA GLN A 148 19.22 -3.39 -3.05
C GLN A 148 19.57 -1.99 -3.57
N GLN A 149 18.89 -1.49 -4.60
CA GLN A 149 19.09 -0.13 -5.13
C GLN A 149 18.77 0.97 -4.11
N ALA A 150 17.70 0.80 -3.33
CA ALA A 150 17.38 1.71 -2.24
C ALA A 150 18.46 1.66 -1.14
N SER A 151 18.97 0.46 -0.82
CA SER A 151 20.03 0.26 0.17
C SER A 151 21.34 0.94 -0.23
N THR A 152 21.74 0.87 -1.51
CA THR A 152 22.97 1.54 -1.98
C THR A 152 22.80 3.05 -1.99
N THR A 153 21.63 3.55 -2.37
CA THR A 153 21.35 4.99 -2.43
C THR A 153 21.32 5.62 -1.03
N ILE A 154 20.76 4.91 -0.03
CA ILE A 154 20.53 5.46 1.31
C ILE A 154 21.82 5.61 2.13
N ILE A 155 22.84 4.78 1.89
CA ILE A 155 24.13 4.84 2.58
C ILE A 155 24.76 6.23 2.49
N ASN A 156 24.63 6.88 1.33
CA ASN A 156 25.17 8.24 1.11
C ASN A 156 24.39 9.34 1.83
N GLN A 157 23.19 9.03 2.35
CA GLN A 157 22.27 9.99 2.97
C GLN A 157 22.05 9.73 4.46
N ILE A 158 22.65 8.67 5.01
CA ILE A 158 22.37 8.18 6.37
C ILE A 158 22.72 9.20 7.45
N ASN A 159 23.76 10.03 7.21
CA ASN A 159 24.22 11.06 8.14
C ASN A 159 23.34 12.33 8.14
N ARG A 160 22.31 12.40 7.29
CA ARG A 160 21.37 13.52 7.23
C ARG A 160 19.94 13.01 7.44
N PRO A 161 19.43 13.03 8.68
CA PRO A 161 18.08 12.56 8.97
C PRO A 161 17.06 13.42 8.22
N SER A 162 16.31 12.78 7.33
CA SER A 162 15.21 13.39 6.59
C SER A 162 14.01 12.45 6.63
N LEU A 163 12.81 12.98 6.36
CA LEU A 163 11.61 12.16 6.26
C LEU A 163 11.78 11.04 5.21
N ASP A 164 12.42 11.36 4.09
CA ASP A 164 12.69 10.39 3.01
C ASP A 164 13.71 9.32 3.45
N THR A 165 14.67 9.70 4.29
CA THR A 165 15.65 8.76 4.87
C THR A 165 14.94 7.76 5.79
N ILE A 166 14.13 8.27 6.73
CA ILE A 166 13.37 7.46 7.68
C ILE A 166 12.38 6.56 6.96
N HIS A 167 11.69 7.07 5.94
CA HIS A 167 10.75 6.31 5.12
C HIS A 167 11.44 5.13 4.44
N THR A 168 12.59 5.40 3.81
CA THR A 168 13.37 4.36 3.13
C THR A 168 13.85 3.30 4.12
N LEU A 169 14.41 3.70 5.26
CA LEU A 169 14.92 2.77 6.28
C LEU A 169 13.80 1.89 6.85
N LEU A 170 12.63 2.44 7.19
CA LEU A 170 11.51 1.61 7.68
C LEU A 170 11.13 0.55 6.64
N ASN A 171 11.01 0.95 5.37
CA ASN A 171 10.66 0.02 4.30
C ASN A 171 11.72 -1.08 4.13
N LEU A 172 13.02 -0.74 4.17
CA LEU A 172 14.11 -1.71 4.05
C LEU A 172 14.16 -2.69 5.23
N ILE A 173 14.03 -2.19 6.46
CA ILE A 173 13.98 -3.02 7.67
C ILE A 173 12.83 -4.02 7.57
N ALA A 174 11.63 -3.54 7.22
CA ALA A 174 10.45 -4.39 7.05
C ALA A 174 10.63 -5.41 5.92
N TYR A 175 11.17 -4.99 4.78
CA TYR A 175 11.42 -5.85 3.62
C TYR A 175 12.38 -6.99 3.95
N TRP A 176 13.56 -6.67 4.48
CA TRP A 176 14.58 -7.67 4.77
C TRP A 176 14.17 -8.61 5.90
N SER A 177 13.39 -8.12 6.87
CA SER A 177 12.76 -8.95 7.89
C SER A 177 11.81 -9.98 7.25
N ALA A 178 10.92 -9.53 6.37
CA ALA A 178 9.92 -10.39 5.74
C ALA A 178 10.51 -11.40 4.74
N VAL A 179 11.62 -11.07 4.09
CA VAL A 179 12.38 -12.01 3.23
C VAL A 179 13.25 -12.98 4.05
N GLY A 180 13.45 -12.72 5.36
CA GLY A 180 14.25 -13.57 6.24
C GLY A 180 15.76 -13.29 6.21
N ARG A 181 16.20 -12.16 5.62
CA ARG A 181 17.62 -11.75 5.60
C ARG A 181 17.94 -10.84 6.77
N THR A 182 18.03 -11.45 7.95
CA THR A 182 18.21 -10.75 9.23
C THR A 182 19.49 -9.92 9.31
N GLN A 183 20.56 -10.30 8.62
CA GLN A 183 21.80 -9.52 8.56
C GLN A 183 21.60 -8.15 7.91
N LYS A 184 20.97 -8.10 6.74
CA LYS A 184 20.65 -6.83 6.05
C LYS A 184 19.68 -5.97 6.87
N CYS A 185 18.74 -6.61 7.55
CA CYS A 185 17.85 -5.91 8.47
C CYS A 185 18.64 -5.21 9.60
N ARG A 186 19.63 -5.88 10.19
CA ARG A 186 20.48 -5.28 11.23
C ARG A 186 21.26 -4.09 10.71
N GLU A 187 21.87 -4.19 9.53
CA GLU A 187 22.64 -3.10 8.90
C GLU A 187 21.82 -1.81 8.74
N HIS A 188 20.51 -1.92 8.48
CA HIS A 188 19.62 -0.77 8.36
C HIS A 188 19.02 -0.29 9.69
N ALA A 189 19.05 -1.13 10.73
CA ALA A 189 18.52 -0.81 12.06
C ALA A 189 19.61 -0.30 13.02
N SER A 190 20.88 -0.64 12.77
CA SER A 190 22.02 -0.16 13.53
C SER A 190 22.35 1.29 13.16
N GLU A 191 22.65 2.12 14.16
CA GLU A 191 23.30 3.42 13.92
C GLU A 191 24.63 3.19 13.19
N PRO A 192 24.99 4.03 12.20
CA PRO A 192 26.34 4.01 11.65
C PRO A 192 27.29 4.31 12.80
N SER A 193 28.14 3.34 13.14
CA SER A 193 29.18 3.51 14.17
C SER A 193 30.02 4.73 13.81
N VAL A 194 29.96 5.74 14.68
CA VAL A 194 30.77 6.97 14.64
C VAL A 194 32.26 6.63 14.75
#